data_AF-A0A1M5B006-F1
#
_entry.id   AF-A0A1M5B006-F1
#
_cell.length_a   1.000
_cell.length_b   1.000
_cell.length_c   1.000
_cell.angle_alpha   90.00
_cell.angle_beta   90.00
_cell.angle_gamma   90.00
#
_symmetry.space_group_name_H-M   'P 1'
#
loop_
_entity.id
_entity.type
_entity.pdbx_description
1 polymer ?
#
loop_
_entity_poly.entity_id
_entity_poly.type
_entity_poly.pdbx_seq_one_letter_code
_entity_poly.pdbx_strand_id
1 'polypeptide(L)'
;MGEDSKLYIIREEILSDSLKKTLKVKELLESGRVKTINEAVKQVGISRSAFYKYRDYVFPFSKFSKGKIITLSMVLDHMPGVLSSILDVVANARGNVVTINQSMPSMGVASVTISIDTQYMEMSLENFLEKLSSQNGVRKIEILGE
;
A
#
# COMPACT_ATOMS: atom_id res chain seq x y z
N MET A 1 -2.62 -2.33 24.15
CA MET A 1 -1.89 -3.16 23.17
C MET A 1 -0.75 -3.82 23.92
N GLY A 2 -1.03 -4.99 24.49
CA GLY A 2 -0.06 -5.73 25.30
C GLY A 2 0.16 -7.10 24.69
N GLU A 3 1.43 -7.52 24.73
CA GLU A 3 1.99 -8.81 24.34
C GLU A 3 2.12 -9.10 22.84
N ASP A 4 3.37 -9.38 22.44
CA ASP A 4 3.81 -9.98 21.18
C ASP A 4 2.95 -11.19 20.81
N SER A 5 1.85 -10.93 20.10
CA SER A 5 0.89 -11.97 19.77
C SER A 5 1.43 -12.75 18.57
N LYS A 6 1.73 -14.03 18.77
CA LYS A 6 2.11 -14.93 17.66
C LYS A 6 1.03 -14.93 16.59
N LEU A 7 1.42 -14.67 15.34
CA LEU A 7 0.54 -14.76 14.19
C LEU A 7 0.55 -16.20 13.64
N TYR A 8 -0.63 -16.67 13.23
CA TYR A 8 -0.80 -18.00 12.63
C TYR A 8 -1.31 -17.84 11.20
N ILE A 9 -0.76 -18.64 10.29
CA ILE A 9 -1.27 -18.76 8.91
C ILE A 9 -2.20 -19.97 8.87
N ILE A 10 -3.43 -19.73 8.42
CA ILE A 10 -4.49 -20.71 8.36
C ILE A 10 -5.05 -20.75 6.94
N ARG A 11 -5.31 -21.95 6.40
CA ARG A 11 -6.04 -22.08 5.12
C ARG A 11 -7.48 -21.64 5.30
N GLU A 12 -8.02 -20.89 4.35
CA GLU A 12 -9.38 -20.36 4.42
C GLU A 12 -10.43 -21.47 4.62
N GLU A 13 -10.22 -22.65 4.03
CA GLU A 13 -11.11 -23.81 4.12
C GLU A 13 -11.48 -24.18 5.57
N ILE A 14 -10.52 -24.07 6.50
CA ILE A 14 -10.72 -24.43 7.92
C ILE A 14 -11.23 -23.26 8.78
N LEU A 15 -11.40 -22.05 8.23
CA LEU A 15 -11.97 -20.93 8.96
C LEU A 15 -13.44 -21.20 9.29
N SER A 16 -13.85 -20.79 10.50
CA SER A 16 -15.26 -20.82 10.87
C SER A 16 -16.10 -19.91 9.98
N ASP A 17 -17.39 -20.23 9.83
CA ASP A 17 -18.32 -19.43 9.02
C ASP A 17 -18.37 -17.96 9.48
N SER A 18 -18.28 -17.72 10.80
CA SER A 18 -18.20 -16.36 11.34
C SER A 18 -16.95 -15.59 10.90
N LEU A 19 -15.79 -16.24 10.82
CA LEU A 19 -14.54 -15.62 10.35
C LEU A 19 -14.61 -15.32 8.85
N LYS A 20 -15.09 -16.29 8.05
CA LYS A 20 -15.31 -16.11 6.59
C LYS A 20 -16.27 -14.95 6.32
N LYS A 21 -17.39 -14.89 7.03
CA LYS A 21 -18.35 -13.79 6.93
C LYS A 21 -17.78 -12.46 7.39
N THR A 22 -16.98 -12.42 8.46
CA THR A 22 -16.28 -11.18 8.86
C THR A 22 -15.36 -10.67 7.76
N LEU A 23 -14.60 -11.55 7.09
CA LEU A 23 -13.77 -11.20 5.94
C LEU A 23 -14.63 -10.63 4.78
N LYS A 24 -15.77 -11.24 4.48
CA LYS A 24 -16.69 -10.76 3.44
C LYS A 24 -17.32 -9.40 3.76
N VAL A 25 -17.68 -9.16 5.02
CA VAL A 25 -18.18 -7.85 5.48
C VAL A 25 -17.14 -6.76 5.24
N LYS A 26 -15.87 -7.03 5.58
CA LYS A 26 -14.77 -6.09 5.33
C LYS A 26 -14.59 -5.81 3.83
N GLU A 27 -14.62 -6.84 2.99
CA GLU A 27 -14.53 -6.70 1.53
C GLU A 27 -15.65 -5.79 0.97
N LEU A 28 -16.90 -5.98 1.42
CA LEU A 28 -18.02 -5.15 0.97
C LEU A 28 -17.84 -3.68 1.36
N LEU A 29 -17.41 -3.42 2.60
CA LEU A 29 -17.15 -2.06 3.09
C LEU A 29 -16.01 -1.39 2.32
N GLU A 30 -14.92 -2.12 2.07
CA GLU A 30 -13.75 -1.63 1.34
C GLU A 30 -14.05 -1.36 -0.14
N SER A 31 -14.88 -2.20 -0.77
CA SER A 31 -15.30 -2.01 -2.16
C SER A 31 -16.25 -0.82 -2.37
N GLY A 32 -16.73 -0.19 -1.28
CA GLY A 32 -17.72 0.89 -1.34
C GLY A 32 -19.13 0.46 -1.79
N ARG A 33 -19.36 -0.86 -1.99
CA ARG A 33 -20.68 -1.41 -2.36
C ARG A 33 -21.75 -1.19 -1.30
N VAL A 34 -21.32 -1.00 -0.05
CA VAL A 34 -22.17 -0.70 1.11
C VAL A 34 -21.54 0.42 1.91
N LYS A 35 -22.37 1.31 2.47
CA LYS A 35 -21.87 2.51 3.18
C LYS A 35 -21.75 2.30 4.68
N THR A 36 -22.43 1.28 5.21
CA THR A 36 -22.51 1.06 6.66
C THR A 36 -22.26 -0.38 7.04
N ILE A 37 -21.69 -0.58 8.23
CA ILE A 37 -21.50 -1.92 8.82
C ILE A 37 -22.85 -2.64 8.90
N ASN A 38 -23.94 -1.95 9.24
CA ASN A 38 -25.28 -2.53 9.36
C ASN A 38 -25.77 -3.17 8.06
N GLU A 39 -25.58 -2.47 6.96
CA GLU A 39 -25.92 -2.95 5.62
C GLU A 39 -25.07 -4.18 5.27
N ALA A 40 -23.76 -4.08 5.47
CA ALA A 40 -22.81 -5.15 5.18
C ALA A 40 -23.11 -6.45 5.95
N VAL A 41 -23.30 -6.36 7.28
CA VAL A 41 -23.55 -7.56 8.12
C VAL A 41 -24.90 -8.20 7.80
N LYS A 42 -25.91 -7.40 7.44
CA LYS A 42 -27.22 -7.90 7.01
C LYS A 42 -27.12 -8.63 5.67
N GLN A 43 -26.37 -8.06 4.71
CA GLN A 43 -26.17 -8.66 3.40
C GLN A 43 -25.38 -9.97 3.47
N VAL A 44 -24.38 -10.06 4.35
CA VAL A 44 -23.54 -11.26 4.52
C VAL A 44 -24.17 -12.31 5.44
N GLY A 45 -25.14 -11.92 6.27
CA GLY A 45 -25.81 -12.83 7.21
C GLY A 45 -24.94 -13.18 8.43
N ILE A 46 -24.35 -12.15 9.05
CA ILE A 46 -23.63 -12.24 10.33
C ILE A 46 -24.22 -11.22 11.33
N SER A 47 -24.21 -11.54 12.62
CA SER A 47 -24.63 -10.58 13.65
C SER A 47 -23.57 -9.48 13.84
N ARG A 48 -24.01 -8.29 14.29
CA ARG A 48 -23.08 -7.19 14.62
C ARG A 48 -22.08 -7.60 15.71
N SER A 49 -22.54 -8.32 16.73
CA SER A 49 -21.69 -8.79 17.83
C SER A 49 -20.63 -9.79 17.34
N ALA A 50 -20.99 -10.72 16.46
CA ALA A 50 -20.04 -11.64 15.85
C ALA A 50 -19.02 -10.93 14.95
N PHE A 51 -19.47 -9.94 14.16
CA PHE A 51 -18.55 -9.10 13.38
C PHE A 51 -17.55 -8.38 14.29
N TYR A 52 -18.01 -7.64 15.30
CA TYR A 52 -17.12 -6.89 16.20
C TYR A 52 -16.18 -7.80 17.01
N LYS A 53 -16.60 -9.03 17.34
CA LYS A 53 -15.73 -10.01 18.02
C LYS A 53 -14.48 -10.36 17.22
N TYR A 54 -14.59 -10.45 15.89
CA TYR A 54 -13.48 -10.90 15.02
C TYR A 54 -12.90 -9.78 14.14
N ARG A 55 -13.54 -8.61 14.09
CA ARG A 55 -13.18 -7.50 13.19
C ARG A 55 -11.70 -7.17 13.27
N ASP A 56 -11.11 -7.16 14.45
CA ASP A 56 -9.74 -6.70 14.62
C ASP A 56 -8.71 -7.85 14.68
N TYR A 57 -9.14 -9.09 14.39
CA TYR A 57 -8.32 -10.32 14.52
C TYR A 57 -8.17 -11.14 13.25
N VAL A 58 -9.02 -10.94 12.23
CA VAL A 58 -8.96 -11.70 10.97
C VAL A 58 -8.85 -10.76 9.77
N PHE A 59 -7.86 -10.99 8.93
CA PHE A 59 -7.57 -10.16 7.77
C PHE A 59 -7.13 -11.04 6.61
N PRO A 60 -7.44 -10.67 5.36
CA PRO A 60 -6.96 -11.40 4.21
C PRO A 60 -5.43 -11.27 4.13
N PHE A 61 -4.74 -12.37 3.81
CA PHE A 61 -3.28 -12.38 3.69
C PHE A 61 -2.78 -11.42 2.59
N SER A 62 -3.60 -11.10 1.58
CA SER A 62 -3.27 -10.09 0.58
C SER A 62 -2.97 -8.69 1.16
N LYS A 63 -3.45 -8.39 2.38
CA LYS A 63 -3.08 -7.16 3.10
C LYS A 63 -1.71 -7.26 3.80
N PHE A 64 -1.22 -8.47 4.00
CA PHE A 64 0.04 -8.80 4.68
C PHE A 64 1.11 -9.33 3.72
N SER A 65 0.78 -9.60 2.46
CA SER A 65 1.75 -10.03 1.45
C SER A 65 2.60 -8.84 1.03
N LYS A 66 3.79 -8.78 1.63
CA LYS A 66 4.98 -8.10 1.13
C LYS A 66 5.10 -8.25 -0.40
N GLY A 67 5.42 -7.14 -1.06
CA GLY A 67 5.52 -7.02 -2.52
C GLY A 67 4.42 -6.16 -3.13
N LYS A 68 4.16 -4.97 -2.55
CA LYS A 68 3.30 -3.97 -3.20
C LYS A 68 4.14 -3.23 -4.22
N ILE A 69 3.72 -3.27 -5.49
CA ILE A 69 4.27 -2.38 -6.50
C ILE A 69 3.62 -1.02 -6.25
N ILE A 70 4.33 -0.12 -5.58
CA ILE A 70 3.86 1.26 -5.43
C ILE A 70 4.16 2.03 -6.71
N THR A 71 3.27 2.93 -7.11
CA THR A 71 3.54 3.84 -8.24
C THR A 71 3.59 5.27 -7.76
N LEU A 72 4.74 5.91 -7.95
CA LEU A 72 4.99 7.31 -7.62
C LEU A 72 4.93 8.17 -8.87
N SER A 73 4.25 9.31 -8.78
CA SER A 73 4.33 10.41 -9.72
C SER A 73 5.14 11.53 -9.10
N MET A 74 6.12 12.05 -9.82
CA MET A 74 7.02 13.09 -9.36
C MET A 74 7.15 14.20 -10.39
N VAL A 75 7.34 15.42 -9.93
CA VAL A 75 7.76 16.54 -10.77
C VAL A 75 9.20 16.87 -10.39
N LEU A 76 10.11 16.69 -11.35
CA LEU A 76 11.55 16.86 -11.15
C LEU A 76 12.07 18.03 -11.97
N ASP A 77 13.06 18.75 -11.45
CA ASP A 77 13.87 19.66 -12.24
C ASP A 77 14.63 18.91 -13.32
N HIS A 78 14.64 19.45 -14.53
CA HIS A 78 15.40 18.90 -15.63
C HIS A 78 16.87 19.32 -15.54
N MET A 79 17.59 18.69 -14.61
CA MET A 79 19.02 18.89 -14.40
C MET A 79 19.76 17.54 -14.35
N PRO A 80 21.05 17.50 -14.75
CA PRO A 80 21.86 16.30 -14.62
C PRO A 80 21.87 15.77 -13.18
N GLY A 81 21.70 14.46 -13.02
CA GLY A 81 21.78 13.79 -11.72
C GLY A 81 20.49 13.76 -10.90
N VAL A 82 19.46 14.55 -11.23
CA VAL A 82 18.21 14.58 -10.43
C VAL A 82 17.50 13.23 -10.47
N LEU A 83 17.24 12.65 -11.66
CA LEU A 83 16.64 11.31 -11.70
C LEU A 83 17.57 10.25 -11.08
N SER A 84 18.89 10.39 -11.23
CA SER A 84 19.85 9.45 -10.63
C SER A 84 19.76 9.43 -9.11
N SER A 85 19.64 10.59 -8.45
CA SER A 85 19.54 10.65 -6.99
C SER A 85 18.26 9.99 -6.48
N ILE A 86 17.15 10.08 -7.23
CA ILE A 86 15.91 9.33 -6.95
C ILE A 86 16.18 7.84 -7.01
N LEU A 87 16.83 7.35 -8.07
CA LEU A 87 17.16 5.93 -8.22
C LEU A 87 18.10 5.44 -7.11
N ASP A 88 19.05 6.28 -6.68
CA ASP A 88 19.93 5.96 -5.55
C ASP A 88 19.14 5.83 -4.24
N VAL A 89 18.14 6.70 -4.00
CA VAL A 89 17.25 6.56 -2.84
C VAL A 89 16.44 5.27 -2.93
N VAL A 90 15.90 4.90 -4.10
CA VAL A 90 15.20 3.62 -4.30
C VAL A 90 16.11 2.43 -4.01
N ALA A 91 17.33 2.43 -4.54
CA ALA A 91 18.29 1.35 -4.35
C ALA A 91 18.72 1.21 -2.88
N ASN A 92 19.01 2.33 -2.21
CA ASN A 92 19.37 2.36 -0.79
C ASN A 92 18.21 1.91 0.12
N ALA A 93 16.97 2.12 -0.31
CA ALA A 93 15.79 1.60 0.37
C ALA A 93 15.60 0.08 0.18
N ARG A 94 16.39 -0.55 -0.70
CA ARG A 94 16.19 -1.92 -1.22
C ARG A 94 14.89 -2.09 -2.01
N GLY A 95 14.41 -1.03 -2.65
CA GLY A 95 13.31 -1.09 -3.61
C GLY A 95 13.81 -1.57 -4.97
N ASN A 96 12.99 -2.35 -5.68
CA ASN A 96 13.29 -2.76 -7.05
C ASN A 96 12.44 -1.97 -8.04
N VAL A 97 13.08 -1.25 -8.96
CA VAL A 97 12.36 -0.51 -10.00
C VAL A 97 11.73 -1.49 -10.98
N VAL A 98 10.43 -1.35 -11.19
CA VAL A 98 9.66 -2.13 -12.17
C VAL A 98 9.57 -1.37 -13.49
N THR A 99 9.18 -0.10 -13.43
CA THR A 99 9.11 0.79 -14.60
C THR A 99 9.51 2.21 -14.22
N ILE A 100 10.10 2.93 -15.18
CA ILE A 100 10.33 4.36 -15.11
C ILE A 100 9.83 4.96 -16.41
N ASN A 101 9.02 6.01 -16.31
CA ASN A 101 8.62 6.82 -17.44
C ASN A 101 8.85 8.28 -17.11
N GLN A 102 9.77 8.93 -17.82
CA GLN A 102 10.01 10.36 -17.73
C GLN A 102 9.46 11.04 -18.99
N SER A 103 8.60 12.04 -18.81
CA SER A 103 8.09 12.85 -19.91
C SER A 103 9.20 13.72 -20.51
N MET A 104 9.00 14.18 -21.74
CA MET A 104 9.85 15.22 -22.30
C MET A 104 9.84 16.45 -21.36
N PRO A 105 11.01 17.04 -21.06
CA PRO A 105 11.06 18.23 -20.23
C PRO A 105 10.29 19.39 -20.85
N SER A 106 9.61 20.16 -20.00
CA SER A 106 8.92 21.39 -20.37
C SER A 106 9.13 22.44 -19.28
N MET A 107 9.47 23.67 -19.66
CA MET A 107 9.75 24.77 -18.72
C MET A 107 10.75 24.41 -17.61
N GLY A 108 11.78 23.63 -17.94
CA GLY A 108 12.84 23.24 -17.01
C GLY A 108 12.46 22.13 -16.02
N VAL A 109 11.31 21.47 -16.19
CA VAL A 109 10.89 20.33 -15.37
C VAL A 109 10.46 19.14 -16.22
N ALA A 110 10.50 17.94 -15.66
CA ALA A 110 9.97 16.73 -16.25
C ALA A 110 9.10 15.97 -15.24
N SER A 111 7.97 15.44 -15.70
CA SER A 111 7.16 14.53 -14.89
C SER A 111 7.76 13.13 -14.99
N VAL A 112 7.90 12.45 -13.85
CA VAL A 112 8.43 11.09 -13.77
C VAL A 112 7.45 10.21 -13.02
N THR A 113 7.07 9.10 -13.64
CA THR A 113 6.33 8.03 -12.98
C THR A 113 7.26 6.85 -12.76
N ILE A 114 7.38 6.36 -11.52
CA ILE A 114 8.18 5.17 -11.19
C ILE A 114 7.31 4.17 -10.45
N SER A 115 7.25 2.94 -10.96
CA SER A 115 6.68 1.81 -10.22
C SER A 115 7.80 1.03 -9.52
N ILE A 116 7.64 0.76 -8.23
CA ILE A 116 8.67 0.18 -7.37
C ILE A 116 8.08 -1.01 -6.62
N ASP A 117 8.70 -2.17 -6.77
CA ASP A 117 8.44 -3.33 -5.93
C ASP A 117 9.10 -3.13 -4.56
N THR A 118 8.26 -3.11 -3.54
CA THR A 118 8.64 -2.87 -2.15
C THR A 118 8.92 -4.15 -1.35
N GLN A 119 8.92 -5.33 -2.00
CA GLN A 119 9.06 -6.63 -1.34
C GLN A 119 10.27 -6.71 -0.38
N TYR A 120 11.39 -6.10 -0.76
CA TYR A 120 12.65 -6.13 -0.03
C TYR A 120 12.99 -4.83 0.68
N MET A 121 12.08 -3.84 0.69
CA MET A 121 12.36 -2.57 1.34
C MET A 121 12.57 -2.75 2.84
N GLU A 122 13.65 -2.17 3.35
CA GLU A 122 14.02 -2.22 4.77
C GLU A 122 13.66 -0.93 5.53
N MET A 123 13.06 0.04 4.83
CA MET A 123 12.58 1.29 5.42
C MET A 123 11.07 1.45 5.23
N SER A 124 10.44 2.22 6.13
CA SER A 124 9.01 2.54 6.00
C SER A 124 8.75 3.42 4.78
N LEU A 125 7.53 3.34 4.26
CA LEU A 125 7.11 4.14 3.10
C LEU A 125 7.17 5.64 3.43
N GLU A 126 6.81 6.04 4.65
CA GLU A 126 6.86 7.43 5.10
C GLU A 126 8.30 7.97 5.05
N ASN A 127 9.26 7.23 5.61
CA ASN A 127 10.67 7.61 5.59
C ASN A 127 11.24 7.60 4.17
N PHE A 128 10.76 6.69 3.32
CA PHE A 128 11.17 6.61 1.91
C PHE A 128 10.72 7.86 1.14
N LEU A 129 9.46 8.27 1.30
CA LEU A 129 8.90 9.47 0.68
C LEU A 129 9.59 10.75 1.19
N GLU A 130 9.94 10.81 2.47
CA GLU A 130 10.69 11.94 3.04
C GLU A 130 12.10 12.05 2.43
N LYS A 131 12.81 10.92 2.28
CA LYS A 131 14.12 10.89 1.61
C LYS A 131 14.05 11.30 0.16
N LEU A 132 13.01 10.88 -0.56
CA LEU A 132 12.78 11.32 -1.94
C LEU A 132 12.49 12.82 -2.00
N SER A 133 11.60 13.31 -1.14
CA SER A 133 11.19 14.72 -1.11
C SER A 133 12.32 15.68 -0.73
N SER A 134 13.33 15.18 -0.01
CA SER A 134 14.53 15.95 0.36
C SER A 134 15.62 15.95 -0.71
N GLN A 135 15.48 15.20 -1.81
CA GLN A 135 16.43 15.26 -2.91
C GLN A 135 16.33 16.61 -3.62
N ASN A 136 17.49 17.21 -3.89
CA ASN A 136 17.55 18.46 -4.65
C ASN A 136 16.97 18.24 -6.06
N GLY A 137 16.11 19.17 -6.49
CA GLY A 137 15.40 19.09 -7.76
C GLY A 137 14.06 18.35 -7.72
N VAL A 138 13.61 17.84 -6.57
CA VAL A 138 12.25 17.30 -6.42
C VAL A 138 11.28 18.40 -6.06
N ARG A 139 10.28 18.66 -6.91
CA ARG A 139 9.25 19.68 -6.66
C ARG A 139 7.98 19.13 -6.04
N LYS A 140 7.62 17.89 -6.39
CA LYS A 140 6.38 17.25 -5.95
C LYS A 140 6.51 15.74 -6.03
N ILE A 141 5.88 15.04 -5.09
CA ILE A 141 5.70 13.59 -5.10
C ILE A 141 4.23 13.27 -4.77
N GLU A 142 3.63 12.35 -5.49
CA GLU A 142 2.29 11.80 -5.26
C GLU A 142 2.30 10.29 -5.43
N ILE A 143 1.60 9.56 -4.56
CA ILE A 143 1.35 8.13 -4.74
C ILE A 143 0.10 7.98 -5.62
N LEU A 144 0.23 7.27 -6.74
CA LEU A 144 -0.88 7.01 -7.66
C LEU A 144 -1.65 5.71 -7.36
N GLY A 145 -1.03 4.76 -6.67
CA GLY A 145 -1.64 3.47 -6.32
C GLY A 145 -0.69 2.52 -5.58
N GLU A 146 -1.28 1.51 -4.94
CA GLU A 146 -0.64 0.36 -4.26
C GLU A 146 -1.05 -0.98 -4.88
#